data_AF-A0A423SV21-F1
#
_entry.id   AF-A0A423SV21-F1
#
_cell.length_a   1.000
_cell.length_b   1.000
_cell.length_c   1.000
_cell.angle_alpha   90.00
_cell.angle_beta   90.00
_cell.angle_gamma   90.00
#
_symmetry.space_group_name_H-M   'P 1'
#
loop_
_entity.id
_entity.type
_entity.pdbx_description
1 polymer ?
#
loop_
_entity_poly.entity_id
_entity_poly.type
_entity_poly.pdbx_seq_one_letter_code
_entity_poly.pdbx_strand_id
1 'polypeptide(L)'
;MQFKKGAFEANSVVYPIAIRFDARFGDPFWWQDKFFHFILYMLTSWAIVCNVWYLPPMEKKPDESASAFADRVKAKIAHQGGMIDLTWDGFLKSNPVKEEWKKRQQEEFAKHLKYISECDKEKEE
;
A
#
# COMPACT_ATOMS: atom_id res chain seq x y z
N MET A 1 1.88 -0.72 1.35
CA MET A 1 2.55 -0.96 2.64
C MET A 1 1.50 -1.46 3.62
N GLN A 2 1.68 -2.63 4.25
CA GLN A 2 0.64 -3.23 5.09
C GLN A 2 0.88 -2.89 6.56
N PHE A 3 -0.14 -2.36 7.23
CA PHE A 3 -0.09 -2.15 8.68
C PHE A 3 -0.24 -3.47 9.42
N LYS A 4 0.54 -3.67 10.49
CA LYS A 4 0.43 -4.87 11.32
C LYS A 4 -0.76 -4.71 12.26
N LYS A 5 -1.69 -5.68 12.19
CA LYS A 5 -2.94 -5.69 12.96
C LYS A 5 -2.73 -5.45 14.46
N GLY A 6 -1.70 -6.06 15.04
CA GLY A 6 -1.44 -5.97 16.49
C GLY A 6 -1.23 -4.55 17.02
N ALA A 7 -0.75 -3.62 16.18
CA ALA A 7 -0.58 -2.22 16.59
C ALA A 7 -1.92 -1.48 16.79
N PHE A 8 -3.00 -1.97 16.20
CA PHE A 8 -4.34 -1.34 16.19
C PHE A 8 -5.37 -2.12 17.02
N GLU A 9 -4.94 -3.16 17.74
CA GLU A 9 -5.82 -3.93 18.64
C GLU A 9 -5.98 -3.27 20.01
N ALA A 10 -5.00 -2.47 20.45
CA ALA A 10 -5.14 -1.65 21.65
C ALA A 10 -6.16 -0.53 21.40
N ASN A 11 -7.09 -0.33 22.32
CA ASN A 11 -8.03 0.81 22.31
C ASN A 11 -7.30 2.10 22.74
N SER A 12 -6.28 2.50 21.98
CA SER A 12 -5.51 3.72 22.20
C SER A 12 -5.76 4.74 21.10
N VAL A 13 -5.53 6.01 21.44
CA VAL A 13 -5.57 7.11 20.47
C VAL A 13 -4.33 7.03 19.60
N VAL A 14 -4.51 6.97 18.28
CA VAL A 14 -3.42 6.93 17.30
C VAL A 14 -3.20 8.34 16.74
N TYR A 15 -1.94 8.80 16.73
CA TYR A 15 -1.54 10.07 16.12
C TYR A 15 -0.84 9.76 14.79
N PRO A 16 -1.53 9.88 13.64
CA PRO A 16 -0.92 9.56 12.36
C PRO A 16 0.07 10.65 11.93
N ILE A 17 1.20 10.22 11.40
CA ILE A 17 2.19 11.10 10.79
C ILE A 17 2.46 10.58 9.38
N ALA A 18 2.35 11.46 8.39
CA ALA A 18 2.78 11.16 7.03
C ALA A 18 4.19 11.70 6.84
N ILE A 19 5.08 10.87 6.32
CA ILE A 19 6.47 11.21 6.05
C ILE A 19 6.74 10.85 4.60
N ARG A 20 7.17 11.82 3.79
CA ARG A 20 7.54 11.60 2.39
C ARG A 20 8.92 12.16 2.11
N PHE A 21 9.79 11.29 1.63
CA PHE A 21 11.11 11.66 1.14
C PHE A 21 11.04 12.05 -0.34
N ASP A 22 11.82 13.05 -0.72
CA ASP A 22 12.02 13.41 -2.12
C ASP A 22 13.21 12.63 -2.69
N ALA A 23 12.90 11.64 -3.55
CA ALA A 23 13.88 10.75 -4.15
C ALA A 23 14.92 11.47 -5.03
N ARG A 24 14.73 12.76 -5.37
CA ARG A 24 15.70 13.55 -6.13
C ARG A 24 16.93 13.95 -5.29
N PHE A 25 16.76 14.10 -3.98
CA PHE A 25 17.83 14.54 -3.08
C PHE A 25 18.49 13.34 -2.39
N GLY A 26 17.69 12.36 -1.99
CA GLY A 26 18.15 11.10 -1.43
C GLY A 26 16.98 10.24 -0.96
N ASP A 27 17.03 8.95 -1.25
CA ASP A 27 16.08 7.96 -0.76
C ASP A 27 16.68 7.17 0.41
N PRO A 28 16.15 7.29 1.65
CA PRO A 28 16.66 6.59 2.81
C PRO A 28 16.24 5.11 2.87
N PHE A 29 15.62 4.55 1.83
CA PHE A 29 15.27 3.14 1.78
C PHE A 29 16.48 2.23 1.54
N TRP A 30 16.63 1.22 2.41
CA TRP A 30 17.66 0.18 2.28
C TRP A 30 17.02 -1.22 2.28
N TRP A 31 17.52 -2.08 1.39
CA TRP A 31 17.24 -3.51 1.35
C TRP A 31 18.56 -4.29 1.55
N GLN A 32 18.51 -5.41 2.27
CA GLN A 32 19.67 -6.02 2.95
C GLN A 32 20.90 -6.26 2.06
N ASP A 33 20.73 -6.65 0.80
CA ASP A 33 21.83 -7.05 -0.08
C ASP A 33 22.69 -5.89 -0.61
N LYS A 34 22.28 -4.62 -0.43
CA LYS A 34 22.96 -3.45 -1.01
C LYS A 34 23.43 -2.42 0.02
N PHE A 35 23.80 -2.88 1.22
CA PHE A 35 24.14 -1.98 2.32
C PHE A 35 25.32 -1.04 2.01
N PHE A 36 26.40 -1.54 1.40
CA PHE A 36 27.56 -0.71 1.05
C PHE A 36 27.20 0.37 0.00
N HIS A 37 26.42 0.00 -1.00
CA HIS A 37 25.94 0.94 -2.01
C HIS A 37 25.01 1.99 -1.41
N PHE A 38 24.13 1.59 -0.49
CA PHE A 38 23.28 2.49 0.27
C PHE A 38 24.09 3.50 1.09
N ILE A 39 25.12 3.05 1.81
CA ILE A 39 26.01 3.95 2.57
C ILE A 39 26.71 4.94 1.65
N LEU A 40 27.31 4.47 0.54
CA LEU A 40 27.96 5.36 -0.42
C LEU A 40 26.97 6.38 -1.00
N TYR A 41 25.76 5.94 -1.34
CA TYR A 41 24.70 6.82 -1.84
C TYR A 41 24.31 7.87 -0.80
N MET A 42 24.18 7.49 0.48
CA MET A 42 23.88 8.41 1.58
C MET A 42 25.01 9.42 1.83
N LEU A 43 26.26 8.97 1.81
CA LEU A 43 27.44 9.82 2.03
C LEU A 43 27.71 10.79 0.89
N THR A 44 27.33 10.42 -0.34
CA THR A 44 27.49 11.26 -1.54
C THR A 44 26.25 12.11 -1.85
N SER A 45 25.13 11.84 -1.19
CA SER A 45 23.91 12.66 -1.31
C SER A 45 24.13 14.00 -0.61
N TRP A 46 23.78 15.10 -1.30
CA TRP A 46 23.95 16.45 -0.78
C TRP A 46 23.02 16.79 0.39
N ALA A 47 21.78 16.28 0.35
CA ALA A 47 20.78 16.48 1.40
C ALA A 47 19.73 15.37 1.36
N ILE A 48 19.03 15.15 2.48
CA ILE A 48 17.82 14.31 2.54
C ILE A 48 16.67 15.25 2.85
N VAL A 49 15.78 15.45 1.88
CA VAL A 49 14.61 16.31 2.05
C VAL A 49 13.41 15.46 2.41
N CYS A 50 12.82 15.77 3.57
CA CYS A 50 11.70 15.03 4.12
C CYS A 50 10.54 15.98 4.45
N ASN A 51 9.39 15.74 3.84
CA ASN A 51 8.16 16.43 4.17
C ASN A 51 7.41 15.63 5.24
N VAL A 52 7.11 16.29 6.36
CA VAL A 52 6.42 15.70 7.51
C VAL A 52 5.09 16.39 7.70
N TRP A 53 4.01 15.61 7.79
CA TRP A 53 2.68 16.10 8.10
C TRP A 53 2.17 15.44 9.37
N TYR A 54 1.74 16.27 10.32
CA TYR A 54 1.03 15.83 11.51
C TYR A 54 -0.47 15.82 11.22
N LEU A 55 -1.12 14.68 11.40
CA LEU A 55 -2.55 14.54 11.19
C LEU A 55 -3.30 14.56 12.53
N PRO A 56 -4.60 14.90 12.53
CA PRO A 56 -5.42 14.84 13.73
C PRO A 56 -5.44 13.44 14.35
N PRO A 57 -5.57 13.33 15.68
CA PRO A 57 -5.71 12.05 16.36
C PRO A 57 -6.91 11.27 15.83
N MET A 58 -6.75 9.95 15.79
CA MET A 58 -7.78 9.03 15.34
C MET A 58 -8.00 7.96 16.41
N GLU A 59 -9.26 7.78 16.78
CA GLU A 59 -9.69 6.74 17.71
C GLU A 59 -10.47 5.66 16.96
N LYS A 60 -10.38 4.44 17.47
CA LYS A 60 -11.15 3.30 16.95
C LYS A 60 -12.64 3.49 17.28
N LYS A 61 -13.50 3.32 16.29
CA LYS A 61 -14.95 3.39 16.51
C LYS A 61 -15.45 2.10 17.20
N PRO A 62 -16.56 2.16 17.96
CA PRO A 62 -17.09 0.99 18.69
C PRO A 62 -17.41 -0.21 17.77
N ASP A 63 -17.91 0.05 16.56
CA ASP A 63 -18.28 -1.00 15.59
C ASP A 63 -17.17 -1.33 14.57
N GLU A 64 -15.98 -0.77 14.72
CA GLU A 64 -14.89 -0.90 13.76
C GLU A 64 -13.91 -2.01 14.17
N SER A 65 -13.59 -2.91 13.24
CA SER A 65 -12.55 -3.93 13.47
C SER A 65 -11.15 -3.29 13.50
N ALA A 66 -10.18 -3.92 14.18
CA ALA A 66 -8.82 -3.41 14.25
C ALA A 66 -8.16 -3.26 12.85
N SER A 67 -8.49 -4.15 11.92
CA SER A 67 -8.03 -4.06 10.52
C SER A 67 -8.68 -2.89 9.79
N ALA A 68 -9.99 -2.70 9.94
CA ALA A 68 -10.69 -1.57 9.32
C ALA A 68 -10.17 -0.21 9.85
N PHE A 69 -9.87 -0.15 11.16
CA PHE A 69 -9.23 1.04 11.75
C PHE A 69 -7.84 1.29 11.17
N ALA A 70 -7.02 0.25 11.04
CA ALA A 70 -5.69 0.36 10.44
C ALA A 70 -5.77 0.85 8.98
N ASP A 71 -6.70 0.30 8.19
CA ASP A 71 -6.92 0.71 6.80
C ASP A 71 -7.40 2.16 6.71
N ARG A 72 -8.27 2.62 7.62
CA ARG A 72 -8.70 4.02 7.68
C ARG A 72 -7.55 4.98 8.00
N VAL A 73 -6.71 4.65 8.97
CA VAL A 73 -5.52 5.46 9.33
C VAL A 73 -4.53 5.48 8.17
N LYS A 74 -4.30 4.33 7.55
CA LYS A 74 -3.44 4.17 6.37
C LYS A 74 -3.94 5.01 5.19
N ALA A 75 -5.22 4.95 4.86
CA ALA A 75 -5.82 5.73 3.79
C ALA A 75 -5.62 7.24 4.02
N LYS A 76 -5.76 7.70 5.28
CA LYS A 76 -5.54 9.11 5.64
C LYS A 76 -4.08 9.54 5.44
N ILE A 77 -3.13 8.71 5.86
CA ILE A 77 -1.69 8.95 5.65
C ILE A 77 -1.34 8.93 4.16
N ALA A 78 -1.87 7.96 3.40
CA ALA A 78 -1.64 7.83 1.97
C ALA A 78 -2.16 9.05 1.20
N HIS A 79 -3.38 9.50 1.51
CA HIS A 79 -3.96 10.71 0.93
C HIS A 79 -3.09 11.95 1.21
N GLN A 80 -2.64 12.13 2.46
CA GLN A 80 -1.81 13.28 2.82
C GLN A 80 -0.44 13.24 2.15
N GLY A 81 0.17 12.06 2.06
CA GLY A 81 1.46 11.86 1.42
C GLY A 81 1.40 11.79 -0.11
N GLY A 82 0.22 11.88 -0.73
CA GLY A 82 0.05 11.69 -2.18
C GLY A 82 0.50 10.31 -2.67
N MET A 83 0.26 9.29 -1.85
CA MET A 83 0.55 7.88 -2.13
C MET A 83 -0.75 7.14 -2.47
N ILE A 84 -0.65 6.11 -3.31
CA ILE A 84 -1.79 5.24 -3.61
C ILE A 84 -1.97 4.25 -2.46
N ASP A 85 -3.18 4.12 -1.97
CA ASP A 85 -3.53 3.07 -1.00
C ASP A 85 -3.73 1.75 -1.73
N LEU A 86 -2.83 0.78 -1.51
CA LEU A 86 -2.93 -0.58 -2.06
C LEU A 86 -3.18 -1.59 -0.95
N THR A 87 -4.14 -2.48 -1.17
CA THR A 87 -4.51 -3.57 -0.25
C THR A 87 -3.50 -4.73 -0.25
N TRP A 88 -2.67 -4.84 -1.28
CA TRP A 88 -1.68 -5.91 -1.41
C TRP A 88 -0.27 -5.49 -0.96
N ASP A 89 0.57 -6.51 -0.77
CA ASP A 89 1.94 -6.36 -0.30
C ASP A 89 2.93 -6.09 -1.46
N GLY A 90 3.97 -5.29 -1.19
CA GLY A 90 4.99 -4.92 -2.18
C GLY A 90 5.90 -6.08 -2.59
N PHE A 91 5.88 -7.18 -1.84
CA PHE A 91 6.62 -8.41 -2.13
C PHE A 91 6.18 -9.12 -3.41
N LEU A 92 5.05 -8.73 -4.01
CA LEU A 92 4.60 -9.27 -5.30
C LEU A 92 5.58 -8.98 -6.46
N LYS A 93 6.48 -8.01 -6.29
CA LYS A 93 7.55 -7.70 -7.25
C LYS A 93 8.64 -8.78 -7.27
N SER A 94 8.89 -9.42 -6.14
CA SER A 94 10.01 -10.36 -5.97
C SER A 94 9.56 -11.81 -5.85
N ASN A 95 8.35 -12.04 -5.33
CA ASN A 95 7.80 -13.37 -5.12
C ASN A 95 6.69 -13.67 -6.14
N PRO A 96 6.55 -14.94 -6.58
CA PRO A 96 5.44 -15.33 -7.43
C PRO A 96 4.10 -15.06 -6.73
N VAL A 97 3.14 -14.58 -7.51
CA VAL A 97 1.76 -14.33 -7.07
C VAL A 97 1.18 -15.61 -6.48
N LYS A 98 0.58 -15.53 -5.27
CA LYS A 98 -0.08 -16.69 -4.65
C LYS A 98 -1.19 -17.22 -5.57
N GLU A 99 -1.39 -18.53 -5.57
CA GLU A 99 -2.35 -19.18 -6.46
C GLU A 99 -3.80 -18.69 -6.28
N GLU A 100 -4.20 -18.34 -5.06
CA GLU A 100 -5.53 -17.79 -4.75
C GLU A 100 -5.85 -16.54 -5.57
N TRP A 101 -4.88 -15.61 -5.69
CA TRP A 101 -5.05 -14.38 -6.46
C TRP A 101 -5.13 -14.65 -7.96
N LYS A 102 -4.36 -15.63 -8.46
CA LYS A 102 -4.43 -16.06 -9.86
C LYS A 102 -5.82 -16.63 -10.18
N LYS A 103 -6.34 -17.52 -9.31
CA LYS A 103 -7.67 -18.10 -9.47
C LYS A 103 -8.76 -17.04 -9.47
N ARG A 104 -8.72 -16.09 -8.53
CA ARG A 104 -9.70 -14.99 -8.48
C ARG A 104 -9.70 -14.15 -9.76
N GLN A 105 -8.51 -13.83 -10.30
CA GLN A 105 -8.39 -13.08 -11.55
C GLN A 105 -8.90 -13.89 -12.76
N GLN A 106 -8.63 -15.20 -12.78
CA GLN A 106 -9.14 -16.11 -13.82
C GLN A 106 -10.67 -16.20 -13.79
N GLU A 107 -11.29 -16.23 -12.61
CA GLU A 107 -12.75 -16.22 -12.46
C GLU A 107 -13.37 -14.92 -12.97
N GLU A 108 -12.81 -13.76 -12.63
CA GLU A 108 -13.28 -12.46 -13.15
C GLU A 108 -13.12 -12.36 -14.67
N PHE A 109 -11.98 -12.82 -15.20
CA PHE A 109 -11.75 -12.84 -16.65
C PHE A 109 -12.71 -13.79 -17.38
N ALA A 110 -12.97 -14.97 -16.81
CA ALA A 110 -13.92 -15.92 -17.36
C ALA A 110 -15.35 -15.36 -17.38
N LYS A 111 -15.75 -14.60 -16.35
CA LYS A 111 -17.05 -13.88 -16.34
C LYS A 111 -17.12 -12.84 -17.46
N HIS A 112 -16.07 -12.05 -17.65
CA HIS A 112 -16.00 -11.06 -18.72
C HIS A 112 -16.06 -11.69 -20.12
N LEU A 113 -15.35 -12.79 -20.35
CA LEU A 113 -15.38 -13.52 -21.63
C LEU A 113 -16.78 -14.06 -21.95
N LYS A 114 -17.47 -14.62 -20.95
CA LYS A 114 -18.84 -15.11 -21.13
C LYS A 114 -19.79 -13.99 -21.52
N TYR A 115 -19.73 -12.86 -20.82
CA TYR A 115 -20.53 -11.68 -21.14
C TYR A 115 -20.33 -11.20 -22.59
N ILE A 116 -19.08 -11.11 -23.05
CA ILE A 116 -18.78 -10.73 -24.45
C ILE A 116 -19.38 -11.75 -25.43
N SER A 117 -19.24 -13.05 -25.15
CA SER A 117 -19.80 -14.09 -26.01
C SER A 117 -21.33 -14.10 -26.07
N GLU A 118 -22.00 -13.60 -25.03
CA GLU A 118 -23.47 -13.45 -25.00
C GLU A 118 -23.89 -12.22 -25.80
N CYS A 119 -23.22 -11.08 -25.62
CA CYS A 119 -23.48 -9.87 -26.41
C CYS A 119 -23.19 -10.02 -27.91
N ASP A 120 -22.22 -10.85 -28.29
CA ASP A 120 -21.93 -11.11 -29.70
C ASP A 120 -23.02 -12.00 -30.35
N LYS A 121 -23.61 -12.93 -29.59
CA LYS A 121 -24.74 -13.74 -30.06
C LYS A 121 -26.02 -12.92 -30.25
N GLU A 122 -26.29 -11.97 -29.37
CA GLU A 122 -27.45 -11.06 -29.48
C GLU A 122 -27.36 -10.08 -30.66
N LYS A 123 -26.18 -9.89 -31.27
CA LYS A 123 -26.00 -9.07 -32.48
C LYS A 123 -26.12 -9.85 -33.78
N GLU A 124 -26.01 -11.18 -33.72
CA GLU A 124 -26.14 -12.08 -34.86
C GLU A 124 -27.59 -12.55 -35.08
N GLU A 125 -28.47 -12.40 -34.07
CA GLU A 125 -29.94 -12.50 -34.18
C GLU A 125 -30.60 -11.16 -34.56
#